data_AF-A0A1Y3ANH7-F1
#
_entry.id   AF-A0A1Y3ANH7-F1
#
_cell.length_a   1.000
_cell.length_b   1.000
_cell.length_c   1.000
_cell.angle_alpha   90.00
_cell.angle_beta   90.00
_cell.angle_gamma   90.00
#
_symmetry.space_group_name_H-M   'P 1'
#
loop_
_entity.id
_entity.type
_entity.pdbx_description
1 polymer ?
#
loop_
_entity_poly.entity_id
_entity_poly.type
_entity_poly.pdbx_seq_one_letter_code
_entity_poly.pdbx_strand_id
1 'polypeptide(L)'
;MQAIVKARTYKLNGKYITAEEAKDRKDVEITFEKMSKSKGTGVDPDLLVQRYSSDAVRWTIVSIGNPESERLWDDEEKEFGPTFVFFHRLLLTMEEYLAIKRVIRYETVHHPYIN
;
A
#
# COMPACT_ATOMS: atom_id res chain seq x y z
N MET A 1 2.07 -7.05 -20.50
CA MET A 1 2.21 -5.57 -20.63
C MET A 1 1.73 -4.98 -19.32
N GLN A 2 2.43 -4.02 -18.70
CA GLN A 2 1.99 -3.51 -17.38
C GLN A 2 0.63 -2.80 -17.49
N ALA A 3 -0.28 -3.08 -16.56
CA ALA A 3 -1.58 -2.45 -16.52
C ALA A 3 -1.53 -0.95 -16.17
N ILE A 4 -2.57 -0.23 -16.57
CA ILE A 4 -2.73 1.19 -16.27
C ILE A 4 -3.23 1.37 -14.84
N VAL A 5 -2.68 2.38 -14.16
CA VAL A 5 -3.22 2.87 -12.88
C VAL A 5 -4.28 3.94 -13.15
N LYS A 6 -5.47 3.71 -12.62
CA LYS A 6 -6.59 4.66 -12.64
C LYS A 6 -6.80 5.20 -11.25
N ALA A 7 -7.15 6.47 -11.13
CA ALA A 7 -7.52 7.08 -9.86
C ALA A 7 -8.87 7.77 -9.99
N ARG A 8 -9.48 8.06 -8.85
CA ARG A 8 -10.75 8.77 -8.78
C ARG A 8 -10.59 10.20 -9.29
N THR A 9 -11.40 10.57 -10.29
CA THR A 9 -11.51 11.92 -10.82
C THR A 9 -12.85 12.53 -10.43
N TYR A 10 -12.86 13.85 -10.29
CA TYR A 10 -14.03 14.63 -9.95
C TYR A 10 -14.27 15.66 -11.05
N LYS A 11 -15.45 15.65 -11.66
CA LYS A 11 -15.83 16.62 -12.69
C LYS A 11 -17.07 17.39 -12.28
N LEU A 12 -17.01 18.71 -12.43
CA LEU A 12 -18.13 19.62 -12.28
C LEU A 12 -18.34 20.34 -13.60
N ASN A 13 -19.51 20.14 -14.23
CA ASN A 13 -19.84 20.72 -15.54
C ASN A 13 -18.75 20.47 -16.61
N GLY A 14 -18.18 19.27 -16.62
CA GLY A 14 -17.11 18.87 -17.57
C GLY A 14 -15.70 19.34 -17.22
N LYS A 15 -15.52 20.14 -16.15
CA LYS A 15 -14.20 20.60 -15.68
C LYS A 15 -13.72 19.73 -14.51
N TYR A 16 -12.45 19.33 -14.54
CA TYR A 16 -11.82 18.64 -13.41
C TYR A 16 -11.67 19.58 -12.21
N ILE A 17 -12.05 19.06 -11.04
CA ILE A 17 -11.90 19.71 -9.74
C ILE A 17 -11.16 18.77 -8.78
N THR A 18 -10.65 19.33 -7.69
CA THR A 18 -9.99 18.56 -6.64
C THR A 18 -10.99 17.79 -5.77
N ALA A 19 -10.52 16.77 -5.05
CA ALA A 19 -11.34 16.03 -4.10
C ALA A 19 -11.93 16.94 -3.00
N GLU A 20 -11.18 17.95 -2.56
CA GLU A 20 -11.64 18.89 -1.53
C GLU A 20 -12.72 19.84 -2.07
N GLU A 21 -12.63 20.27 -3.33
CA GLU A 21 -13.69 21.09 -3.96
C GLU A 21 -14.97 20.31 -4.24
N ALA A 22 -14.83 18.99 -4.46
CA ALA A 22 -15.95 18.07 -4.65
C ALA A 22 -16.64 17.68 -3.34
N LYS A 23 -16.00 17.94 -2.19
CA LYS A 23 -16.52 17.63 -0.87
C LYS A 23 -17.86 18.33 -0.67
N ASP A 24 -18.86 17.57 -0.21
CA ASP A 24 -20.23 18.00 0.05
C ASP A 24 -21.06 18.43 -1.18
N ARG A 25 -20.50 18.34 -2.39
CA ARG A 25 -21.22 18.58 -3.64
C ARG A 25 -21.91 17.32 -4.14
N LYS A 26 -23.18 17.45 -4.53
CA LYS A 26 -23.98 16.35 -5.10
C LYS A 26 -24.00 16.34 -6.63
N ASP A 27 -23.59 17.44 -7.25
CA ASP A 27 -23.57 17.68 -8.69
C ASP A 27 -22.22 17.33 -9.35
N VAL A 28 -21.39 16.55 -8.66
CA VAL A 28 -20.06 16.14 -9.13
C VAL A 28 -20.12 14.73 -9.72
N GLU A 29 -19.63 14.59 -10.94
CA GLU A 29 -19.41 13.29 -11.58
C GLU A 29 -18.11 12.68 -11.06
N ILE A 30 -18.21 11.46 -10.50
CA ILE A 30 -17.07 10.72 -9.95
C ILE A 30 -16.82 9.50 -10.83
N THR A 31 -15.61 9.40 -11.40
CA THR A 31 -15.22 8.26 -12.26
C THR A 31 -13.80 7.79 -11.94
N PHE A 32 -13.42 6.60 -12.40
CA PHE A 32 -12.04 6.12 -12.35
C PHE A 32 -11.40 6.25 -13.73
N GLU A 33 -10.38 7.10 -13.83
CA GLU A 33 -9.70 7.37 -15.08
C GLU A 33 -8.19 7.20 -14.94
N LYS A 34 -7.50 6.94 -16.08
CA LYS A 34 -6.03 6.91 -16.13
C LYS A 34 -5.47 8.16 -15.46
N MET A 35 -4.53 7.94 -14.52
CA MET A 35 -3.86 9.02 -13.79
C MET A 35 -3.15 9.96 -14.76
N SER A 36 -3.34 11.27 -14.57
CA SER A 36 -2.62 12.30 -15.33
C SER A 36 -2.55 13.61 -14.56
N LYS A 37 -1.50 14.40 -14.85
CA LYS A 37 -1.31 15.74 -14.26
C LYS A 37 -2.50 16.66 -14.54
N SER A 38 -3.06 16.60 -15.75
CA SER A 38 -4.22 17.43 -16.16
C SER A 38 -5.51 17.15 -15.38
N LYS A 39 -5.63 15.99 -14.74
CA LYS A 39 -6.81 15.57 -13.97
C LYS A 39 -6.63 15.76 -12.46
N GLY A 40 -5.47 16.25 -12.02
CA GLY A 40 -5.16 16.38 -10.59
C GLY A 40 -4.97 15.05 -9.87
N THR A 41 -4.78 13.94 -10.59
CA THR A 41 -4.65 12.59 -10.02
C THR A 41 -3.21 12.09 -9.94
N GLY A 42 -2.23 12.89 -10.38
CA GLY A 42 -0.83 12.51 -10.30
C GLY A 42 -0.35 12.46 -8.85
N VAL A 43 0.26 11.33 -8.46
CA VAL A 43 0.92 11.17 -7.16
C VAL A 43 2.43 11.20 -7.38
N ASP A 44 3.13 11.97 -6.54
CA ASP A 44 4.59 12.08 -6.59
C ASP A 44 5.23 10.89 -5.86
N PRO A 45 5.98 10.01 -6.55
CA PRO A 45 6.61 8.86 -5.93
C PRO A 45 7.67 9.26 -4.90
N ASP A 46 8.36 10.39 -5.05
CA ASP A 46 9.39 10.81 -4.11
C ASP A 46 8.78 11.22 -2.77
N LEU A 47 7.59 11.85 -2.79
CA LEU A 47 6.84 12.16 -1.58
C LEU A 47 6.34 10.89 -0.88
N LEU A 48 5.90 9.88 -1.64
CA LEU A 48 5.50 8.59 -1.07
C LEU A 48 6.68 7.88 -0.40
N VAL A 49 7.84 7.85 -1.04
CA VAL A 49 9.05 7.23 -0.48
C VAL A 49 9.50 7.94 0.78
N GLN A 50 9.47 9.28 0.79
CA GLN A 50 9.78 10.08 1.98
C GLN A 50 8.83 9.78 3.14
N ARG A 51 7.54 9.57 2.85
CA ARG A 51 6.50 9.33 3.87
C ARG A 51 6.47 7.90 4.39
N TYR A 52 6.62 6.91 3.51
CA TYR A 52 6.31 5.51 3.81
C TYR A 52 7.47 4.54 3.65
N SER A 53 8.66 4.99 3.22
CA SER A 53 9.83 4.18 2.81
C SER A 53 9.70 3.52 1.43
N SER A 54 10.84 3.23 0.81
CA SER A 54 10.91 2.56 -0.49
C SER A 54 10.27 1.17 -0.47
N ASP A 55 10.43 0.42 0.61
CA ASP A 55 9.97 -0.97 0.69
C ASP A 55 8.46 -1.04 0.79
N ALA A 56 7.85 -0.15 1.59
CA ALA A 56 6.39 -0.06 1.65
C ALA A 56 5.79 0.38 0.31
N VAL A 57 6.36 1.39 -0.34
CA VAL A 57 5.88 1.85 -1.66
C VAL A 57 5.96 0.71 -2.68
N ARG A 58 7.10 0.01 -2.75
CA ARG A 58 7.27 -1.11 -3.67
C ARG A 58 6.31 -2.25 -3.36
N TRP A 59 6.17 -2.62 -2.09
CA TRP A 59 5.26 -3.68 -1.67
C TRP A 59 3.81 -3.34 -2.02
N THR A 60 3.34 -2.14 -1.68
CA THR A 60 2.00 -1.63 -2.02
C THR A 60 1.73 -1.72 -3.52
N ILE A 61 2.71 -1.42 -4.36
CA ILE A 61 2.57 -1.48 -5.81
C ILE A 61 2.46 -2.93 -6.32
N VAL A 62 3.28 -3.85 -5.80
CA VAL A 62 3.35 -5.24 -6.31
C VAL A 62 2.37 -6.20 -5.66
N SER A 63 1.78 -5.86 -4.51
CA SER A 63 0.90 -6.73 -3.74
C SER A 63 -0.49 -6.93 -4.37
N ILE A 64 -0.77 -6.31 -5.52
CA ILE A 64 -2.01 -6.51 -6.28
C ILE A 64 -1.95 -7.78 -7.12
N GLY A 65 -3.00 -8.60 -6.99
CA GLY A 65 -3.06 -9.98 -7.45
C GLY A 65 -3.05 -10.25 -8.97
N ASN A 66 -2.84 -9.26 -9.83
CA ASN A 66 -2.52 -9.48 -11.26
C ASN A 66 -1.90 -8.21 -11.88
N PRO A 67 -0.65 -8.25 -12.40
CA PRO A 67 0.00 -7.09 -13.03
C PRO A 67 -0.63 -6.62 -14.34
N GLU A 68 -1.51 -7.42 -14.95
CA GLU A 68 -2.25 -7.12 -16.17
C GLU A 68 -3.66 -6.57 -15.90
N SER A 69 -4.13 -6.64 -14.66
CA SER A 69 -5.40 -6.04 -14.25
C SER A 69 -5.25 -4.55 -13.95
N GLU A 70 -6.23 -3.74 -14.34
CA GLU A 70 -6.24 -2.31 -14.03
C GLU A 70 -6.16 -2.09 -12.52
N ARG A 71 -5.22 -1.25 -12.07
CA ARG A 71 -5.13 -0.86 -10.66
C ARG A 71 -6.02 0.35 -10.45
N LEU A 72 -6.96 0.25 -9.52
CA LEU A 72 -7.69 1.39 -8.99
C LEU A 72 -6.91 1.93 -7.78
N TRP A 73 -6.29 3.08 -7.94
CA TRP A 73 -5.62 3.84 -6.90
C TRP A 73 -6.62 4.75 -6.20
N ASP A 74 -6.74 4.62 -4.88
CA ASP A 74 -7.60 5.46 -4.05
C ASP A 74 -6.75 6.44 -3.22
N ASP A 75 -7.04 6.59 -1.94
CA ASP A 75 -6.27 7.42 -1.02
C ASP A 75 -5.09 6.66 -0.39
N GLU A 76 -4.05 7.38 0.04
CA GLU A 76 -2.85 6.78 0.61
C GLU A 76 -3.14 5.89 1.83
N GLU A 77 -4.14 6.23 2.66
CA GLU A 77 -4.46 5.45 3.85
C GLU A 77 -4.95 4.04 3.49
N LYS A 78 -5.85 3.95 2.50
CA LYS A 78 -6.34 2.67 1.98
C LYS A 78 -5.27 1.88 1.24
N GLU A 79 -4.40 2.56 0.49
CA GLU A 79 -3.35 1.91 -0.28
C GLU A 79 -2.28 1.31 0.65
N PHE A 80 -1.87 2.02 1.71
CA PHE A 80 -0.75 1.61 2.58
C PHE A 80 -1.17 0.87 3.85
N GLY A 81 -2.42 0.98 4.30
CA GLY A 81 -2.93 0.26 5.48
C GLY A 81 -2.64 -1.24 5.46
N PRO A 82 -3.01 -1.98 4.39
CA PRO A 82 -2.71 -3.41 4.27
C PRO A 82 -1.21 -3.72 4.28
N THR A 83 -0.40 -2.84 3.69
CA THR A 83 1.07 -2.96 3.65
C THR A 83 1.66 -2.90 5.06
N PHE A 84 1.22 -1.97 5.90
CA PHE A 84 1.73 -1.89 7.28
C PHE A 84 1.26 -3.04 8.16
N VAL A 85 0.03 -3.52 7.98
CA VAL A 85 -0.44 -4.73 8.65
C VAL A 85 0.42 -5.94 8.26
N PHE A 86 0.77 -6.07 6.98
CA PHE A 86 1.66 -7.13 6.51
C PHE A 86 3.06 -7.04 7.14
N PHE A 87 3.71 -5.87 7.09
CA PHE A 87 5.05 -5.70 7.68
C PHE A 87 5.06 -5.90 9.19
N HIS A 88 4.04 -5.41 9.89
CA HIS A 88 3.91 -5.63 11.33
C HIS A 88 3.82 -7.13 11.65
N ARG A 89 2.99 -7.88 10.93
CA ARG A 89 2.88 -9.34 11.10
C ARG A 89 4.17 -10.07 10.76
N LEU A 90 4.86 -9.64 9.70
CA LEU A 90 6.15 -10.19 9.31
C LEU A 90 7.19 -10.00 10.43
N LEU A 91 7.25 -8.81 11.00
CA LEU A 91 8.14 -8.50 12.12
C LEU A 91 7.85 -9.39 13.34
N LEU A 92 6.58 -9.48 13.76
CA LEU A 92 6.18 -10.33 14.88
C LEU A 92 6.54 -11.81 14.64
N THR A 93 6.31 -12.30 13.42
CA THR A 93 6.69 -13.67 13.03
C THR A 93 8.19 -13.91 13.17
N MET A 94 9.01 -12.94 12.75
CA MET A 94 10.47 -13.03 12.88
C MET A 94 10.92 -12.99 14.33
N GLU A 95 10.32 -12.13 15.15
CA GLU A 95 10.63 -12.01 16.58
C GLU A 95 10.30 -13.31 17.33
N GLU A 96 9.12 -13.88 17.08
CA GLU A 96 8.69 -15.18 17.62
C GLU A 96 9.64 -16.31 17.21
N TYR A 97 9.99 -16.40 15.92
CA TYR A 97 10.95 -17.38 15.43
C TYR A 97 12.31 -17.26 16.12
N LEU A 98 12.83 -16.05 16.27
CA LEU A 98 14.11 -15.80 16.94
C LEU A 98 14.07 -16.09 18.44
N ALA A 99 12.93 -15.84 19.10
CA ALA A 99 12.74 -16.20 20.51
C ALA A 99 12.78 -17.72 20.69
N ILE A 100 12.01 -18.48 19.90
CA ILE A 100 11.96 -19.95 19.95
C ILE A 100 13.34 -20.54 19.63
N LYS A 101 14.01 -20.05 18.59
CA LYS A 101 15.36 -20.49 18.22
C LYS A 101 16.38 -20.31 19.35
N ARG A 102 16.26 -19.24 20.15
CA ARG A 102 17.13 -18.99 21.31
C ARG A 102 16.88 -20.01 22.43
N VAL A 103 15.62 -20.32 22.73
CA VAL A 103 15.24 -21.33 23.73
C VAL A 103 15.76 -22.72 23.35
N ILE A 104 15.46 -23.18 22.12
CA ILE A 104 15.91 -24.50 21.64
C ILE A 104 17.44 -24.60 21.70
N ARG A 105 18.16 -23.55 21.28
CA ARG A 105 19.62 -23.54 21.34
C ARG A 105 20.13 -23.65 22.78
N TYR A 106 19.51 -22.94 23.72
CA TYR A 106 19.89 -23.01 25.13
C TYR A 106 19.69 -24.42 25.70
N GLU A 107 18.54 -25.03 25.45
CA GLU A 107 18.24 -26.41 25.87
C GLU A 107 19.21 -27.43 25.27
N THR A 108 19.50 -27.32 23.97
CA THR A 108 20.43 -28.22 23.27
C THR A 108 21.84 -28.16 23.84
N VAL A 109 22.30 -26.96 24.24
CA VAL A 109 23.67 -26.75 24.76
C VAL A 109 23.77 -27.14 26.24
N HIS A 110 22.75 -26.87 27.05
CA HIS A 110 22.82 -27.03 28.51
C HIS A 110 22.12 -28.28 29.05
N HIS A 111 21.34 -29.00 28.23
CA HIS A 111 20.68 -30.24 28.65
C HIS A 111 20.67 -31.34 27.56
N PRO A 112 21.85 -31.84 27.13
CA PRO A 112 21.95 -32.77 26.00
C PRO A 112 21.47 -34.21 26.29
N TYR A 113 21.01 -34.54 27.51
CA TYR A 113 20.72 -35.92 27.94
C TYR A 113 19.28 -36.20 28.39
N ILE A 114 18.29 -35.34 28.08
CA ILE A 114 16.87 -35.74 28.16
C ILE A 114 16.47 -36.32 26.81
N ASN A 115 16.70 -37.61 26.63
CA ASN A 115 15.95 -38.52 25.77
C ASN A 115 16.10 -39.93 26.36
#